data_AF-A0A7V6RHC4-F1
#
_entry.id   AF-A0A7V6RHC4-F1
#
_cell.length_a   1.000
_cell.length_b   1.000
_cell.length_c   1.000
_cell.angle_alpha   90.00
_cell.angle_beta   90.00
_cell.angle_gamma   90.00
#
_symmetry.space_group_name_H-M   'P 1'
#
loop_
_entity.id
_entity.type
_entity.pdbx_description
1 polymer ?
#
loop_
_entity_poly.entity_id
_entity_poly.type
_entity_poly.pdbx_seq_one_letter_code
_entity_poly.pdbx_strand_id
1 'polypeptide(L)' 'IGEINLPANEPGSSMMPGKVNPTQAEALTMVCAQVIGNDVSINIRGMNGYLQLNTIMPMINR' A
#
# COMPACT_ATOMS: atom_id res chain seq x y z
N ILE A 1 -15.34 -4.49 -17.84
CA ILE A 1 -15.46 -5.95 -18.11
C ILE A 1 -16.75 -6.51 -17.51
N GLY A 2 -17.07 -6.24 -16.23
CA GLY A 2 -18.41 -6.56 -15.68
C GLY A 2 -18.66 -8.06 -15.46
N GLU A 3 -17.60 -8.86 -15.49
CA GLU A 3 -17.65 -10.31 -15.27
C GLU A 3 -17.88 -10.69 -13.80
N ILE A 4 -17.53 -9.80 -12.87
CA ILE A 4 -17.70 -9.99 -11.43
C ILE A 4 -18.48 -8.83 -10.83
N ASN A 5 -19.35 -9.15 -9.86
CA ASN A 5 -20.11 -8.18 -9.09
C ASN A 5 -19.45 -7.99 -7.72
N LEU A 6 -19.06 -6.76 -7.42
CA LEU A 6 -18.47 -6.41 -6.13
C LEU A 6 -19.59 -6.07 -5.12
N PRO A 7 -19.43 -6.45 -3.84
CA PRO A 7 -20.33 -6.01 -2.79
C PRO A 7 -20.23 -4.49 -2.61
N ALA A 8 -21.37 -3.82 -2.43
CA ALA A 8 -21.43 -2.38 -2.18
C ALA A 8 -21.28 -2.11 -0.67
N ASN A 9 -20.15 -1.52 -0.28
CA ASN A 9 -19.88 -1.18 1.13
C ASN A 9 -20.21 0.28 1.45
N GLU A 10 -19.99 1.19 0.49
CA GLU A 10 -20.35 2.60 0.57
C GLU A 10 -20.91 3.13 -0.76
N PRO A 11 -21.72 4.19 -0.76
CA PRO A 11 -22.21 4.81 -1.98
C PRO A 11 -21.04 5.32 -2.84
N GLY A 12 -20.91 4.82 -4.09
CA GLY A 12 -19.78 5.20 -4.95
C GLY A 12 -19.82 6.64 -5.45
N SER A 13 -21.00 7.28 -5.45
CA SER A 13 -21.16 8.71 -5.69
C SER A 13 -22.50 9.18 -5.13
N SER A 14 -22.52 10.37 -4.52
CA SER A 14 -23.75 11.00 -4.01
C SER A 14 -24.75 11.37 -5.12
N MET A 15 -24.29 11.52 -6.38
CA MET A 15 -25.14 11.88 -7.52
C MET A 15 -25.62 10.68 -8.33
N MET A 16 -24.93 9.53 -8.25
CA MET A 16 -25.19 8.37 -9.10
C MET A 16 -25.68 7.17 -8.27
N PRO A 17 -27.01 6.96 -8.15
CA PRO A 17 -27.56 5.80 -7.46
C PRO A 17 -27.09 4.49 -8.12
N GLY A 18 -26.72 3.52 -7.29
CA GLY A 18 -26.30 2.19 -7.75
C GLY A 18 -24.86 2.11 -8.29
N LYS A 19 -24.12 3.22 -8.37
CA LYS A 19 -22.69 3.19 -8.68
C LYS A 19 -21.92 2.58 -7.51
N VAL A 20 -21.22 1.48 -7.77
CA VAL A 20 -20.35 0.78 -6.82
C VAL A 20 -18.89 0.96 -7.27
N ASN A 21 -18.04 1.47 -6.37
CA ASN A 21 -16.60 1.58 -6.63
C ASN A 21 -15.86 0.41 -5.98
N PRO A 22 -14.72 -0.02 -6.54
CA PRO A 22 -13.90 -1.09 -5.99
C PRO A 22 -12.99 -0.61 -4.85
N THR A 23 -13.53 0.09 -3.85
CA THR A 23 -12.79 0.82 -2.81
C THR A 23 -11.79 -0.04 -2.03
N GLN A 24 -12.12 -1.30 -1.76
CA GLN A 24 -11.19 -2.24 -1.10
C GLN A 24 -9.99 -2.58 -2.00
N ALA A 25 -10.19 -2.73 -3.30
CA ALA A 25 -9.11 -2.94 -4.25
C ALA A 25 -8.26 -1.67 -4.44
N GLU A 26 -8.89 -0.50 -4.41
CA GLU A 26 -8.19 0.80 -4.40
C GLU A 26 -7.31 0.92 -3.14
N ALA A 27 -7.85 0.62 -1.96
CA ALA A 27 -7.11 0.60 -0.71
C ALA A 27 -5.95 -0.39 -0.73
N LEU A 28 -6.18 -1.61 -1.24
CA LEU A 28 -5.13 -2.61 -1.38
C LEU A 28 -4.01 -2.11 -2.31
N THR A 29 -4.35 -1.49 -3.43
CA THR A 29 -3.36 -0.94 -4.37
C THR A 29 -2.52 0.16 -3.73
N MET A 30 -3.15 1.04 -2.93
CA MET A 30 -2.42 2.07 -2.18
C MET A 30 -1.46 1.46 -1.15
N VAL A 31 -1.89 0.44 -0.40
CA VAL A 31 -1.04 -0.28 0.56
C VAL A 31 0.11 -0.99 -0.15
N CYS A 32 -0.14 -1.65 -1.28
CA CYS A 32 0.92 -2.29 -2.07
C CYS A 32 1.98 -1.29 -2.52
N ALA A 33 1.58 -0.11 -3.00
CA ALA A 33 2.53 0.95 -3.36
C ALA A 33 3.37 1.40 -2.16
N GLN A 34 2.76 1.55 -0.98
CA GLN A 34 3.47 1.88 0.26
C GLN A 34 4.47 0.79 0.66
N VAL A 35 4.10 -0.49 0.56
CA VAL A 35 4.99 -1.63 0.87
C VAL A 35 6.19 -1.66 -0.07
N ILE A 36 5.99 -1.41 -1.38
CA ILE A 36 7.09 -1.33 -2.35
C ILE A 36 8.05 -0.18 -1.99
N GLY A 37 7.53 0.99 -1.62
CA GLY A 37 8.35 2.10 -1.16
C GLY A 37 9.15 1.77 0.11
N ASN A 38 8.52 1.06 1.05
CA ASN A 38 9.17 0.61 2.28
C ASN A 38 10.31 -0.39 1.98
N ASP A 39 10.10 -1.33 1.05
CA ASP A 39 11.13 -2.30 0.65
C ASP A 39 12.38 -1.62 0.10
N VAL A 40 12.22 -0.65 -0.81
CA VAL A 40 13.36 0.13 -1.33
C VAL A 40 14.07 0.88 -0.22
N SER A 41 13.33 1.48 0.71
CA SER A 41 13.88 2.17 1.88
C SER A 41 14.70 1.24 2.78
N ILE A 42 14.20 0.03 3.05
CA ILE A 42 14.91 -1.00 3.82
C ILE A 42 16.19 -1.42 3.12
N ASN A 43 16.14 -1.66 1.80
CA ASN A 43 17.31 -2.05 1.01
C ASN A 43 18.43 -0.99 1.06
N ILE A 44 18.08 0.28 0.87
CA ILE A 44 19.05 1.39 0.99
C ILE A 44 19.65 1.40 2.39
N ARG A 45 18.85 1.28 3.44
CA ARG A 45 19.33 1.32 4.83
C ARG A 45 20.22 0.13 5.18
N GLY A 46 19.86 -1.07 4.73
CA GLY A 46 20.63 -2.29 4.94
C GLY A 46 22.04 -2.21 4.34
N MET A 47 22.18 -1.59 3.17
CA MET A 47 23.47 -1.41 2.50
C MET A 47 24.38 -0.35 3.15
N ASN A 48 23.83 0.59 3.94
CA ASN A 48 24.56 1.72 4.52
C ASN A 48 25.11 1.43 5.95
N GLY A 49 25.58 0.21 6.20
CA GLY A 49 26.28 -0.13 7.45
C GLY A 49 27.74 0.35 7.46
N TYR A 50 28.27 0.72 8.62
CA TYR A 50 29.66 1.16 8.77
C TYR A 50 30.44 0.22 9.69
N LEU A 51 31.49 -0.41 9.13
CA LEU A 51 32.37 -1.33 9.84
C LEU A 51 31.59 -2.44 10.58
N GLN A 52 31.64 -2.49 11.91
CA GLN A 52 31.04 -3.56 12.72
C GLN A 52 29.54 -3.38 13.00
N LEU A 53 28.93 -2.23 12.66
CA LEU A 53 27.55 -1.95 13.06
C LEU A 53 26.77 -1.10 12.05
N ASN A 54 25.53 -1.51 11.77
CA ASN A 54 24.57 -0.68 11.03
C ASN A 54 23.77 0.18 12.03
N THR A 55 24.07 1.47 12.09
CA THR A 55 23.40 2.43 13.00
C THR A 55 21.99 2.83 12.54
N ILE A 56 21.58 2.41 11.34
CA ILE A 56 20.26 2.71 10.74
C ILE A 56 19.24 1.59 11.04
N MET A 57 19.63 0.56 11.80
CA MET A 57 18.77 -0.54 12.23
C MET A 57 17.42 -0.12 12.88
N PRO A 58 17.31 0.96 13.69
CA PRO A 58 16.02 1.40 14.25
C PRO A 58 14.97 1.76 13.19
N MET A 59 15.41 2.08 11.98
CA MET A 59 14.57 2.48 10.85
C MET A 59 14.20 1.28 9.95
N ILE A 60 14.77 0.10 10.18
CA ILE A 60 14.44 -1.15 9.49
C ILE A 60 13.28 -1.87 10.19
N ASN A 61 13.17 -1.74 11.52
CA ASN A 61 12.18 -2.45 12.35
C ASN A 61 10.96 -1.60 12.75
N ARG A 62 10.63 -0.58 11.95
CA ARG A 62 9.50 0.34 12.19
C ARG A 62 8.42 0.13 11.15
#